data_AF-A0A8S8YWD5-F1
#
_entry.id   AF-A0A8S8YWD5-F1
#
_cell.length_a   1.000
_cell.length_b   1.000
_cell.length_c   1.000
_cell.angle_alpha   90.00
_cell.angle_beta   90.00
_cell.angle_gamma   90.00
#
_symmetry.space_group_name_H-M   'P 1'
#
loop_
_entity.id
_entity.type
_entity.pdbx_description
1 polymer ?
#
loop_
_entity_poly.entity_id
_entity_poly.type
_entity_poly.pdbx_seq_one_letter_code
_entity_poly.pdbx_strand_id
1 'polypeptide(L)' 'MAAAVTHAKLVNAKKIICASTGNTSASAGMFAANENMECDVYIPEGEIAPGKLSQAYQFGTQMIHVDGNFDDALLDH' A
#
# COMPACT_ATOMS: atom_id res chain seq x y z
N MET A 1 -5.33 10.55 -0.51
CA MET A 1 -5.79 9.27 0.07
C MET A 1 -7.18 9.35 0.70
N ALA A 2 -7.50 10.35 1.52
CA ALA A 2 -8.85 10.54 2.10
C ALA A 2 -10.00 10.23 1.12
N ALA A 3 -10.07 10.92 -0.03
CA ALA A 3 -11.13 10.69 -1.01
C ALA A 3 -11.16 9.24 -1.58
N ALA A 4 -9.98 8.66 -1.84
CA ALA A 4 -9.87 7.31 -2.38
C ALA A 4 -10.36 6.25 -1.38
N VAL A 5 -9.96 6.35 -0.11
CA VAL A 5 -10.39 5.41 0.95
C VAL A 5 -11.86 5.60 1.29
N THR A 6 -12.36 6.85 1.33
CA THR A 6 -13.80 7.12 1.46
C THR A 6 -14.57 6.45 0.32
N HIS A 7 -14.11 6.59 -0.92
CA HIS A 7 -14.76 5.94 -2.05
C HIS A 7 -14.67 4.41 -1.98
N ALA A 8 -13.51 3.85 -1.61
CA ALA A 8 -13.33 2.42 -1.39
C ALA A 8 -14.35 1.88 -0.38
N LYS A 9 -14.57 2.59 0.73
CA LYS A 9 -15.58 2.25 1.74
C LYS A 9 -17.00 2.34 1.19
N LEU A 10 -17.31 3.36 0.38
CA LEU A 10 -18.61 3.51 -0.27
C LEU A 10 -18.94 2.35 -1.21
N VAL A 11 -17.94 1.82 -1.92
CA VAL A 11 -18.12 0.67 -2.82
C VAL A 11 -17.96 -0.69 -2.11
N ASN A 12 -17.87 -0.70 -0.78
CA ASN A 12 -17.65 -1.90 0.05
C ASN A 12 -16.37 -2.68 -0.32
N ALA A 13 -15.33 -1.98 -0.77
CA ALA A 13 -14.02 -2.59 -0.94
C ALA A 13 -13.49 -3.06 0.42
N LYS A 14 -12.90 -4.26 0.44
CA LYS A 14 -12.32 -4.85 1.66
C LYS A 14 -10.88 -4.43 1.89
N LYS A 15 -10.21 -4.05 0.80
CA LYS A 15 -8.77 -3.81 0.75
C LYS A 15 -8.48 -2.73 -0.29
N ILE A 16 -7.46 -1.92 -0.01
CA ILE A 16 -6.80 -1.07 -1.02
C ILE A 16 -5.40 -1.60 -1.30
N ILE A 17 -4.92 -1.36 -2.51
CA ILE A 17 -3.56 -1.69 -2.91
C ILE A 17 -2.86 -0.43 -3.37
N CYS A 18 -1.56 -0.35 -3.16
CA CYS A 18 -0.73 0.61 -3.87
C CYS A 18 0.64 0.00 -4.16
N ALA A 19 1.33 0.55 -5.16
CA ALA A 19 2.74 0.31 -5.31
C ALA A 19 3.47 1.63 -5.30
N SER A 20 4.17 1.85 -4.21
CA SER A 20 5.02 3.01 -4.02
C SER A 20 5.93 2.70 -2.83
N THR A 21 7.11 3.30 -2.84
CA THR A 21 8.06 3.20 -1.72
C THR A 21 8.08 4.48 -0.88
N GLY A 22 7.01 5.30 -0.91
CA GLY A 22 7.05 6.64 -0.31
C GLY A 22 5.72 7.10 0.28
N ASN A 23 5.52 8.43 0.26
CA ASN A 23 4.40 9.10 0.92
C ASN A 23 3.02 8.55 0.52
N THR A 24 2.86 8.06 -0.72
CA THR A 24 1.61 7.46 -1.19
C THR A 24 1.25 6.23 -0.37
N SER A 25 2.19 5.30 -0.16
CA SER A 25 1.99 4.08 0.64
C SER A 25 1.79 4.37 2.11
N ALA A 26 2.57 5.29 2.66
CA ALA A 26 2.40 5.74 4.05
C ALA A 26 1.01 6.34 4.26
N SER A 27 0.57 7.21 3.35
CA SER A 27 -0.76 7.81 3.42
C SER A 27 -1.86 6.76 3.20
N ALA A 28 -1.69 5.82 2.27
CA ALA A 28 -2.65 4.75 2.02
C ALA A 28 -2.83 3.88 3.27
N GLY A 29 -1.73 3.39 3.86
CA GLY A 29 -1.73 2.60 5.08
C GLY A 29 -2.37 3.33 6.25
N MET A 30 -2.03 4.61 6.45
CA MET A 30 -2.62 5.43 7.52
C MET A 30 -4.15 5.57 7.39
N PHE A 31 -4.65 5.91 6.20
CA PHE A 31 -6.08 6.07 5.98
C PHE A 31 -6.82 4.73 6.02
N ALA A 32 -6.22 3.65 5.53
CA ALA A 32 -6.80 2.31 5.62
C ALA A 32 -6.91 1.83 7.07
N ALA A 33 -5.86 2.01 7.88
CA ALA A 33 -5.87 1.71 9.30
C ALA A 33 -6.96 2.50 10.05
N ASN A 34 -7.14 3.79 9.73
CA ASN A 34 -8.19 4.62 10.33
C ASN A 34 -9.61 4.07 10.06
N GLU A 35 -9.82 3.48 8.88
CA GLU A 35 -11.12 2.96 8.45
C GLU A 35 -11.30 1.45 8.69
N ASN A 36 -10.36 0.79 9.38
CA ASN A 36 -10.29 -0.66 9.53
C ASN A 36 -10.35 -1.42 8.19
N MET A 37 -9.64 -0.90 7.19
CA MET A 37 -9.51 -1.50 5.86
C MET A 37 -8.10 -2.07 5.69
N GLU A 38 -8.00 -3.21 5.00
CA GLU A 38 -6.68 -3.78 4.68
C GLU A 38 -5.96 -2.91 3.64
N CYS A 39 -4.64 -2.84 3.73
CA CYS A 39 -3.82 -2.15 2.74
C CYS A 39 -2.58 -2.97 2.43
N ASP A 40 -2.41 -3.30 1.15
CA ASP A 40 -1.23 -3.97 0.63
C ASP A 40 -0.37 -2.98 -0.13
N VAL A 41 0.94 -3.04 0.08
CA VAL A 41 1.93 -2.21 -0.61
C VAL A 41 2.89 -3.12 -1.35
N TYR A 42 2.81 -3.06 -2.67
CA TYR A 42 3.70 -3.79 -3.56
C TYR A 42 4.99 -3.02 -3.75
N ILE A 43 6.10 -3.70 -3.52
CA ILE A 43 7.44 -3.14 -3.68
C ILE A 43 8.29 -4.07 -4.55
N PRO A 44 9.02 -3.52 -5.54
CA PRO A 44 9.95 -4.31 -6.33
C PRO A 44 11.05 -4.87 -5.44
N GLU A 45 11.47 -6.10 -5.72
CA GLU A 45 12.59 -6.74 -5.06
C GLU A 45 13.91 -6.03 -5.44
N GLY A 46 14.70 -5.68 -4.43
CA GLY A 46 15.93 -4.88 -4.62
C GLY A 46 16.27 -3.96 -3.44
N GLU A 47 17.27 -3.10 -3.66
CA GLU A 47 17.81 -2.16 -2.65
C GLU A 47 16.86 -0.98 -2.39
N ILE A 48 15.77 -1.23 -1.66
CA ILE A 48 14.94 -0.15 -1.11
C ILE A 48 15.45 0.17 0.29
N ALA A 49 15.94 1.41 0.45
CA ALA A 49 16.37 1.91 1.75
C ALA A 49 15.24 1.74 2.80
N PRO A 50 15.46 1.03 3.93
CA PRO A 50 14.42 0.77 4.93
C PRO A 50 13.72 2.03 5.44
N GLY A 51 14.44 3.15 5.53
CA GLY A 51 13.89 4.44 5.95
C GLY A 51 12.72 4.92 5.09
N LYS A 52 12.70 4.58 3.79
CA LYS A 52 11.62 4.94 2.87
C LYS A 52 10.31 4.20 3.19
N LEU A 53 10.40 3.01 3.76
CA LEU A 53 9.26 2.15 4.08
C LEU A 53 8.79 2.30 5.52
N SER A 54 9.60 2.94 6.37
CA SER A 54 9.38 3.06 7.83
C SER A 54 7.98 3.56 8.21
N GLN A 55 7.41 4.49 7.45
CA GLN A 55 6.08 5.02 7.72
C GLN A 55 4.97 4.02 7.34
N ALA A 56 5.09 3.31 6.22
CA ALA A 56 4.11 2.28 5.84
C ALA A 56 4.07 1.14 6.87
N TYR A 57 5.24 0.69 7.33
CA TYR A 57 5.33 -0.31 8.41
C TYR A 57 4.61 0.12 9.69
N GLN A 58 4.69 1.39 10.07
CA GLN A 58 4.03 1.91 11.28
C GLN A 58 2.50 1.81 11.23
N PHE A 59 1.90 1.88 10.03
CA PHE A 59 0.46 1.82 9.86
C PHE A 59 -0.07 0.40 9.62
N GLY A 60 0.74 -0.64 9.87
CA GLY A 60 0.32 -2.03 9.76
C GLY A 60 0.06 -2.49 8.32
N THR A 61 0.65 -1.80 7.35
CA THR A 61 0.47 -2.12 5.94
C THR A 61 1.21 -3.41 5.58
N GLN A 62 0.55 -4.30 4.82
CA GLN A 62 1.18 -5.54 4.38
C GLN A 62 2.11 -5.24 3.20
N MET A 63 3.42 -5.40 3.41
CA MET A 63 4.41 -5.23 2.35
C MET A 63 4.54 -6.51 1.55
N ILE A 64 4.32 -6.43 0.24
CA ILE A 64 4.45 -7.56 -0.69
C ILE A 64 5.61 -7.26 -1.63
N HIS A 65 6.63 -8.11 -1.54
CA HIS A 65 7.79 -8.04 -2.41
C HIS A 65 7.49 -8.76 -3.72
N VAL A 66 7.81 -8.12 -4.84
CA VAL A 66 7.60 -8.66 -6.18
C VAL A 66 8.92 -8.71 -6.92
N ASP A 67 9.23 -9.87 -7.50
CA ASP A 67 10.39 -10.06 -8.37
C ASP A 67 10.12 -9.38 -9.71
N GLY A 68 10.59 -8.13 -9.86
CA GLY A 68 10.29 -7.28 -11.01
C GLY A 68 9.99 -5.84 -10.63
N ASN A 69 9.18 -5.15 -11.43
CA ASN A 69 8.75 -3.78 -11.24
C ASN A 69 7.25 -3.69 -10.87
N PHE A 70 6.69 -2.48 -10.82
CA PHE A 70 5.27 -2.27 -10.47
C PHE A 70 4.30 -2.95 -11.42
N ASP A 71 4.56 -2.91 -12.72
CA ASP A 71 3.66 -3.49 -13.72
C ASP A 71 3.61 -5.02 -13.56
N ASP A 72 4.74 -5.63 -13.17
CA ASP A 72 4.82 -7.05 -12.82
C ASP A 72 3.98 -7.36 -11.57
N ALA A 73 3.99 -6.47 -10.57
CA ALA A 73 3.16 -6.60 -9.37
C ALA A 73 1.66 -6.52 -9.65
N LEU A 74 1.24 -5.77 -10.68
CA LEU A 74 -0.17 -5.62 -11.03
C LEU A 74 -0.73 -6.85 -11.78
N LEU A 75 0.14 -7.64 -12.43
CA LEU A 75 -0.24 -8.81 -13.22
C LEU A 75 -0.40 -10.10 -12.39
N ASP A 76 0.14 -10.14 -11.17
CA ASP A 76 0.15 -11.34 -10.30
C ASP A 76 -1.11 -11.48 -9.40
N HIS A 77 -2.18 -10.70 -9.65
CA HIS A 77 -3.41 -10.63 -8.84
C HIS A 77 -4.72 -10.85 -9.60
#